data_AF-A0A7S2AJV2-F1
#
_entry.id   AF-A0A7S2AJV2-F1
#
_cell.length_a   1.000
_cell.length_b   1.000
_cell.length_c   1.000
_cell.angle_alpha   90.00
_cell.angle_beta   90.00
_cell.angle_gamma   90.00
#
_symmetry.space_group_name_H-M   'P 1'
#
loop_
_entity.id
_entity.type
_entity.pdbx_description
1 polymer ?
#
loop_
_entity_poly.entity_id
_entity_poly.type
_entity_poly.pdbx_seq_one_letter_code
_entity_poly.pdbx_strand_id
1 'polypeptide(L)'
;QILEGTVTRKWRAASFGYFVDVGAEREGVLEVAELVDGFPTSEDLMKVQAGTEVRVRVVEIADGELWLTRRTGDLTRPARLPRIRSLHPPDVAGVPPDEWFEGEVDGIIGRGVFVRVQPREGVDGIAWLPKDQFDE
;
A
#
# COMPACT_ATOMS: atom_id res chain seq x y z
N GLN A 1 -19.40 -5.97 3.10
CA GLN A 1 -20.25 -4.89 3.64
C GLN A 1 -19.61 -3.54 3.31
N ILE A 2 -20.41 -2.52 2.99
CA ILE A 2 -19.93 -1.13 2.83
C ILE A 2 -20.25 -0.39 4.13
N LEU A 3 -19.28 0.37 4.63
CA LEU A 3 -19.38 1.23 5.81
C LEU A 3 -19.11 2.67 5.40
N GLU A 4 -19.78 3.60 6.05
CA GLU A 4 -19.43 5.02 6.00
C GLU A 4 -18.45 5.33 7.13
N GLY A 5 -17.50 6.22 6.87
CA GLY A 5 -16.55 6.63 7.87
C GLY A 5 -15.92 7.97 7.56
N THR A 6 -15.21 8.50 8.54
CA THR A 6 -14.54 9.79 8.48
C THR A 6 -13.05 9.60 8.68
N VAL A 7 -12.26 10.11 7.76
CA VAL A 7 -10.80 10.11 7.89
C VAL A 7 -10.42 10.98 9.08
N THR A 8 -9.70 10.44 10.04
CA THR A 8 -9.33 11.17 11.26
C THR A 8 -7.94 11.78 11.14
N ARG A 9 -6.98 11.04 10.56
CA ARG A 9 -5.60 11.49 10.33
C ARG A 9 -4.89 10.65 9.27
N LYS A 10 -3.87 11.25 8.67
CA LYS A 10 -2.93 10.55 7.79
C LYS A 10 -1.89 9.77 8.61
N TRP A 11 -1.58 8.54 8.20
CA TRP A 11 -0.50 7.77 8.79
C TRP A 11 0.85 8.36 8.36
N ARG A 12 1.52 9.06 9.29
CA ARG A 12 2.76 9.81 9.03
C ARG A 12 4.01 8.93 8.91
N ALA A 13 4.07 7.81 9.63
CA ALA A 13 5.18 6.88 9.51
C ALA A 13 5.12 6.22 8.12
N ALA A 14 5.96 6.72 7.21
CA ALA A 14 6.17 6.21 5.86
C ALA A 14 4.99 6.32 4.86
N SER A 15 4.04 7.24 5.07
CA SER A 15 3.02 7.64 4.08
C SER A 15 2.17 6.49 3.50
N PHE A 16 1.90 5.46 4.30
CA PHE A 16 1.25 4.24 3.85
C PHE A 16 -0.28 4.28 3.84
N GLY A 17 -0.93 5.23 4.50
CA GLY A 17 -2.40 5.22 4.58
C GLY A 17 -3.03 6.30 5.46
N TYR A 18 -4.27 6.03 5.84
CA TYR A 18 -5.17 6.90 6.58
C TYR A 18 -5.88 6.11 7.68
N PHE A 19 -6.10 6.73 8.83
CA PHE A 19 -7.00 6.20 9.85
C PHE A 19 -8.42 6.71 9.57
N VAL A 20 -9.40 5.83 9.68
CA VAL A 20 -10.80 6.09 9.38
C VAL A 20 -11.66 5.63 10.54
N ASP A 21 -12.43 6.53 11.12
CA ASP A 21 -13.46 6.20 12.09
C ASP A 21 -14.71 5.70 11.34
N VAL A 22 -15.12 4.47 11.62
CA VAL A 22 -16.32 3.82 11.07
C VAL A 22 -17.34 3.48 12.17
N GLY A 23 -17.20 4.07 13.36
CA GLY A 23 -18.02 3.80 14.54
C GLY A 23 -17.65 2.51 15.29
N ALA A 24 -16.47 1.95 15.02
CA ALA A 24 -15.94 0.80 15.75
C ALA A 24 -15.16 1.24 17.01
N GLU A 25 -14.79 0.30 17.88
CA GLU A 25 -14.01 0.59 19.09
C GLU A 25 -12.65 1.25 18.78
N ARG A 26 -12.06 0.87 17.64
CA ARG A 26 -10.82 1.43 17.10
C ARG A 26 -11.03 1.91 15.67
N GLU A 27 -10.29 2.94 15.29
CA GLU A 27 -10.22 3.40 13.91
C GLU A 27 -9.70 2.28 13.01
N GLY A 28 -10.28 2.17 11.81
CA GLY A 28 -9.76 1.30 10.77
C GLY A 28 -8.60 1.95 10.01
N VAL A 29 -7.83 1.11 9.33
CA VAL A 29 -6.66 1.49 8.53
C VAL A 29 -7.00 1.35 7.05
N LEU A 30 -6.95 2.46 6.32
CA LEU A 30 -7.08 2.51 4.87
C LEU A 30 -5.72 2.78 4.25
N GLU A 31 -5.10 1.76 3.65
CA GLU A 31 -3.81 1.89 3.00
C GLU A 31 -3.92 2.61 1.65
N VAL A 32 -2.83 3.25 1.20
CA VAL A 32 -2.76 3.95 -0.09
C VAL A 32 -3.07 2.99 -1.25
N ALA A 33 -2.59 1.75 -1.18
CA ALA A 33 -2.89 0.67 -2.14
C ALA A 33 -4.38 0.29 -2.24
N GLU A 34 -5.17 0.70 -1.25
CA GLU A 34 -6.59 0.39 -1.13
C GLU A 34 -7.47 1.63 -1.30
N LEU A 35 -6.86 2.80 -1.62
CA LEU A 35 -7.55 4.09 -1.65
C LEU A 35 -8.44 4.27 -2.89
N VAL A 36 -7.99 3.78 -4.04
CA VAL A 36 -8.66 3.86 -5.34
C VAL A 36 -8.37 2.60 -6.14
N ASP A 37 -9.16 2.33 -7.17
CA ASP A 37 -8.82 1.31 -8.16
C ASP A 37 -7.66 1.82 -9.03
N GLY A 38 -6.66 0.96 -9.26
CA GLY A 38 -5.42 1.36 -9.96
C GLY A 38 -4.39 2.01 -9.04
N PHE A 39 -3.46 2.76 -9.62
CA PHE A 39 -2.44 3.49 -8.87
C PHE A 39 -2.95 4.89 -8.50
N PRO A 40 -2.87 5.33 -7.23
CA PRO A 40 -3.44 6.60 -6.81
C PRO A 40 -2.73 7.80 -7.45
N THR A 41 -3.48 8.72 -8.04
CA THR A 41 -2.96 9.99 -8.55
C THR A 41 -2.57 10.94 -7.41
N SER A 42 -1.82 12.00 -7.72
CA SER A 42 -1.51 13.02 -6.70
C SER A 42 -2.79 13.72 -6.23
N GLU A 43 -3.77 13.86 -7.12
CA GLU A 43 -5.08 14.45 -6.82
C GLU A 43 -5.88 13.56 -5.87
N ASP A 44 -5.90 12.24 -6.10
CA ASP A 44 -6.58 11.28 -5.21
C ASP A 44 -6.07 11.37 -3.77
N LEU A 45 -4.75 11.50 -3.62
CA LEU A 45 -4.11 11.61 -2.31
C LEU A 45 -4.41 12.95 -1.62
N MET A 46 -4.58 14.04 -2.39
CA MET A 46 -4.88 15.38 -1.86
C MET A 46 -6.34 15.55 -1.45
N LYS A 47 -7.26 14.83 -2.10
CA LYS A 47 -8.71 14.81 -1.78
C LYS A 47 -9.02 14.20 -0.42
N VAL A 48 -8.12 13.39 0.12
CA VAL A 48 -8.32 12.65 1.37
C VAL A 48 -7.54 13.31 2.50
N GLN A 49 -8.27 13.98 3.39
CA GLN A 49 -7.73 14.73 4.52
C GLN A 49 -8.52 14.40 5.80
N ALA A 50 -8.07 14.88 6.96
CA ALA A 50 -8.86 14.76 8.17
C ALA A 50 -10.24 15.44 7.99
N GLY A 51 -11.30 14.76 8.36
CA GLY A 51 -12.68 15.18 8.14
C GLY A 51 -13.29 14.73 6.81
N THR A 52 -12.53 14.13 5.89
CA THR A 52 -13.09 13.59 4.63
C THR A 52 -13.98 12.39 4.91
N GLU A 53 -15.22 12.45 4.46
CA GLU A 53 -16.14 11.30 4.45
C GLU A 53 -15.74 10.31 3.37
N VAL A 54 -15.72 9.02 3.72
CA VAL A 54 -15.36 7.92 2.83
C VAL A 54 -16.31 6.75 2.99
N ARG A 55 -16.56 6.06 1.87
CA ARG A 55 -17.22 4.75 1.86
C ARG A 55 -16.16 3.67 1.71
N VAL A 56 -16.12 2.74 2.64
CA VAL A 56 -15.10 1.70 2.72
C VAL A 56 -15.73 0.31 2.89
N ARG A 57 -14.95 -0.72 2.63
CA ARG A 57 -15.29 -2.12 2.89
C ARG A 57 -14.24 -2.70 3.82
N VAL A 58 -14.61 -3.65 4.66
CA VAL A 58 -13.65 -4.36 5.51
C VAL A 58 -13.05 -5.51 4.71
N VAL A 59 -11.73 -5.54 4.64
CA VAL A 59 -10.96 -6.62 3.99
C VAL A 59 -10.55 -7.66 5.01
N GLU A 60 -10.08 -7.22 6.16
CA GLU A 60 -9.54 -8.09 7.21
C GLU A 60 -9.76 -7.45 8.58
N ILE A 61 -9.88 -8.29 9.62
CA ILE A 61 -9.81 -7.88 11.01
C ILE A 61 -8.67 -8.67 11.63
N ALA A 62 -7.58 -7.99 11.99
CA ALA A 62 -6.37 -8.60 12.52
C ALA A 62 -5.77 -7.72 13.62
N ASP A 63 -5.26 -8.32 14.69
CA ASP A 63 -4.63 -7.63 15.82
C ASP A 63 -5.48 -6.50 16.45
N GLY A 64 -6.82 -6.61 16.34
CA GLY A 64 -7.75 -5.60 16.84
C GLY A 64 -7.87 -4.37 15.95
N GLU A 65 -7.29 -4.39 14.74
CA GLU A 65 -7.41 -3.35 13.72
C GLU A 65 -8.35 -3.80 12.59
N LEU A 66 -9.19 -2.87 12.13
CA LEU A 66 -9.99 -3.07 10.92
C LEU A 66 -9.20 -2.60 9.71
N TRP A 67 -8.99 -3.48 8.75
CA TRP A 67 -8.33 -3.12 7.51
C TRP A 67 -9.35 -2.84 6.42
N LEU A 68 -9.24 -1.65 5.84
CA LEU A 68 -10.28 -1.06 5.02
C LEU A 68 -9.83 -0.95 3.56
N THR A 69 -10.81 -1.01 2.66
CA THR A 69 -10.60 -0.75 1.24
C THR A 69 -11.70 0.11 0.64
N ARG A 70 -11.31 1.02 -0.26
CA ARG A 70 -12.20 1.74 -1.18
C ARG A 70 -12.22 1.12 -2.58
N ARG A 71 -11.30 0.18 -2.82
CA ARG A 71 -11.43 -1.03 -3.64
C ARG A 71 -12.78 -1.23 -4.31
N THR A 72 -12.90 -1.42 -5.62
CA THR A 72 -14.01 -2.23 -6.14
C THR A 72 -13.59 -3.69 -6.33
N GLY A 73 -14.53 -4.57 -6.66
CA GLY A 73 -14.23 -5.98 -6.94
C GLY A 73 -13.95 -6.86 -5.72
N ASP A 74 -13.17 -7.92 -5.96
CA ASP A 74 -12.88 -9.01 -5.03
C ASP A 74 -12.09 -8.54 -3.80
N LEU A 75 -12.39 -9.14 -2.64
CA LEU A 75 -11.78 -8.79 -1.36
C LEU A 75 -10.62 -9.69 -0.97
N THR A 76 -10.29 -10.72 -1.76
CA THR A 76 -9.13 -11.57 -1.49
C THR A 76 -7.89 -10.70 -1.56
N ARG A 77 -7.05 -10.80 -0.54
CA ARG A 77 -5.72 -10.20 -0.52
C ARG A 77 -4.70 -11.29 -0.19
N PRO A 78 -3.47 -11.19 -0.71
CA PRO A 78 -2.37 -11.96 -0.17
C PRO A 78 -2.25 -11.69 1.34
N ALA A 79 -1.76 -12.68 2.08
CA ALA A 79 -1.47 -12.48 3.50
C ALA A 79 -0.57 -11.26 3.65
N ARG A 80 -0.91 -10.36 4.58
CA ARG A 80 -0.09 -9.18 4.83
C ARG A 80 1.32 -9.61 5.20
N LEU A 81 2.26 -9.31 4.31
CA LEU A 81 3.66 -9.46 4.65
C LEU A 81 3.98 -8.50 5.80
N PRO A 82 4.75 -8.94 6.81
CA PRO A 82 5.24 -8.02 7.82
C PRO A 82 6.00 -6.91 7.10
N ARG A 83 5.53 -5.66 7.26
CA ARG A 83 6.16 -4.49 6.64
C ARG A 83 7.67 -4.57 6.79
N ILE A 84 8.35 -4.36 5.68
CA ILE A 84 9.80 -4.42 5.62
C ILE A 84 10.39 -3.53 6.70
N ARG A 85 11.07 -4.18 7.66
CA ARG A 85 11.80 -3.48 8.73
C ARG A 85 13.10 -2.86 8.21
N SER A 86 13.56 -3.27 7.03
CA SER A 86 14.80 -2.80 6.41
C SER A 86 14.69 -2.74 4.88
N LEU A 87 14.60 -1.53 4.32
CA LEU A 87 14.73 -1.31 2.88
C LEU A 87 16.22 -1.43 2.53
N HIS A 88 16.69 -2.64 2.20
CA HIS A 88 18.03 -2.81 1.63
C HIS A 88 17.93 -2.91 0.10
N PRO A 89 18.78 -2.17 -0.64
CA PRO A 89 18.86 -2.33 -2.08
C PRO A 89 19.22 -3.78 -2.46
N PRO A 90 18.72 -4.27 -3.61
CA PRO A 90 19.13 -5.56 -4.13
C PRO A 90 20.62 -5.57 -4.51
N ASP A 91 21.29 -6.71 -4.27
CA ASP A 91 22.64 -6.95 -4.78
C ASP A 91 22.58 -7.25 -6.28
N VAL A 92 22.84 -6.22 -7.08
CA VAL A 92 22.83 -6.27 -8.55
C VAL A 92 24.25 -6.32 -9.13
N ALA A 93 25.26 -6.66 -8.33
CA ALA A 93 26.63 -6.72 -8.83
C ALA A 93 26.76 -7.76 -9.96
N GLY A 94 27.18 -7.33 -11.15
CA GLY A 94 27.37 -8.22 -12.31
C GLY A 94 26.08 -8.59 -13.05
N VAL A 95 24.93 -8.06 -12.64
CA VAL A 95 23.66 -8.17 -13.37
C VAL A 95 23.70 -7.24 -14.60
N PRO A 96 23.44 -7.73 -15.82
CA PRO A 96 23.29 -6.88 -17.00
C PRO A 96 22.12 -5.88 -16.88
N PRO A 97 22.24 -4.66 -17.42
CA PRO A 97 21.21 -3.63 -17.29
C PRO A 97 19.90 -3.94 -18.01
N ASP A 98 19.90 -4.92 -18.91
CA ASP A 98 18.76 -5.41 -19.68
C ASP A 98 18.16 -6.71 -19.12
N GLU A 99 18.72 -7.23 -18.03
CA GLU A 99 18.17 -8.41 -17.35
C GLU A 99 16.86 -8.06 -16.62
N TRP A 100 15.81 -8.83 -16.92
CA TRP A 100 14.50 -8.69 -16.28
C TRP A 100 14.36 -9.66 -15.12
N PHE A 101 13.83 -9.16 -14.01
CA PHE A 101 13.52 -9.97 -12.83
C PHE A 101 12.02 -9.98 -12.58
N GLU A 102 11.50 -11.14 -12.20
CA GLU A 102 10.21 -11.19 -11.54
C GLU A 102 10.36 -10.59 -10.14
N GLY A 103 9.33 -9.85 -9.73
CA GLY A 103 9.31 -9.20 -8.42
C GLY A 103 7.91 -9.20 -7.82
N GLU A 104 7.87 -9.24 -6.50
CA GLU A 104 6.63 -9.15 -5.74
C GLU A 104 6.43 -7.71 -5.22
N VAL A 105 5.24 -7.16 -5.41
CA VAL A 105 4.91 -5.85 -4.85
C VAL A 105 4.78 -5.98 -3.33
N ASP A 106 5.73 -5.39 -2.61
CA ASP A 106 5.75 -5.42 -1.15
C ASP A 106 4.92 -4.28 -0.55
N GLY A 107 4.91 -3.11 -1.21
CA GLY A 107 4.11 -1.98 -0.74
C GLY A 107 3.98 -0.85 -1.74
N ILE A 108 2.86 -0.13 -1.66
CA ILE A 108 2.59 1.07 -2.45
C ILE A 108 2.50 2.26 -1.51
N ILE A 109 3.25 3.31 -1.83
CA ILE A 109 3.13 4.62 -1.20
C ILE A 109 2.77 5.66 -2.27
N GLY A 110 2.35 6.85 -1.84
CA GLY A 110 1.91 7.89 -2.78
C GLY A 110 2.97 8.37 -3.79
N ARG A 111 4.23 7.93 -3.65
CA ARG A 111 5.34 8.29 -4.53
C ARG A 111 5.82 7.15 -5.43
N GLY A 112 5.32 5.93 -5.27
CA GLY A 112 5.84 4.78 -6.00
C GLY A 112 5.65 3.45 -5.26
N VAL A 113 6.30 2.42 -5.79
CA VAL A 113 6.14 1.02 -5.38
C VAL A 113 7.46 0.47 -4.86
N PHE A 114 7.40 -0.27 -3.76
CA PHE A 114 8.48 -1.14 -3.31
C PHE A 114 8.25 -2.54 -3.89
N VAL A 115 9.24 -3.03 -4.63
CA VAL A 115 9.21 -4.35 -5.24
C VAL A 115 10.31 -5.19 -4.65
N ARG A 116 9.96 -6.33 -4.08
CA ARG A 116 10.90 -7.35 -3.65
C ARG A 116 11.35 -8.13 -4.87
N VAL A 117 12.66 -8.15 -5.10
CA VAL A 117 13.30 -8.88 -6.19
C VAL A 117 14.37 -9.81 -5.62
N GLN A 118 14.69 -10.86 -6.36
CA GLN A 118 15.74 -11.79 -6.02
C GLN A 118 16.72 -11.94 -7.20
N PRO A 119 17.68 -11.02 -7.36
CA PRO A 119 18.62 -11.07 -8.49
C PRO A 119 19.61 -12.24 -8.40
N ARG A 120 19.82 -12.77 -7.18
CA ARG A 120 20.67 -13.93 -6.91
C ARG A 120 19.91 -14.89 -6.03
N GLU A 121 20.05 -16.19 -6.31
CA GLU A 121 19.42 -17.24 -5.52
C GLU A 121 19.76 -17.08 -4.03
N GLY A 122 18.74 -17.01 -3.19
CA GLY A 122 18.86 -16.84 -1.75
C GLY A 122 19.09 -15.42 -1.22
N VAL A 123 19.25 -14.40 -2.09
CA VAL A 123 19.44 -12.99 -1.68
C VAL A 123 18.31 -12.13 -2.20
N ASP A 124 17.38 -11.77 -1.32
CA ASP A 124 16.33 -10.81 -1.62
C ASP A 124 16.83 -9.36 -1.48
N GLY A 125 16.11 -8.43 -2.09
CA GLY A 125 16.33 -7.01 -1.93
C GLY A 125 15.15 -6.19 -2.44
N ILE A 126 15.10 -4.92 -2.05
CA ILE A 126 13.96 -4.05 -2.33
C ILE A 126 14.34 -2.98 -3.34
N ALA A 127 13.72 -3.08 -4.51
CA ALA A 127 13.76 -2.05 -5.53
C ALA A 127 12.70 -0.98 -5.25
N TRP A 128 13.06 0.27 -5.53
CA TRP A 128 12.14 1.40 -5.54
C TRP A 128 11.79 1.75 -6.98
N LEU A 129 10.51 1.67 -7.32
CA LEU A 129 9.97 2.14 -8.59
C LEU A 129 9.20 3.45 -8.36
N PRO A 130 9.74 4.60 -8.80
CA PRO A 130 9.03 5.86 -8.67
C PRO A 130 7.74 5.86 -9.49
N LYS A 131 6.76 6.63 -9.02
CA LYS A 131 5.44 6.75 -9.67
C LYS A 131 5.51 7.14 -11.14
N ASP A 132 6.50 7.94 -11.55
CA ASP A 132 6.64 8.40 -12.94
C ASP A 132 6.99 7.28 -13.94
N GLN A 133 7.25 6.06 -13.45
CA GLN A 133 7.47 4.85 -14.25
C GLN A 133 6.17 4.07 -14.54
N PHE A 134 5.02 4.53 -14.04
CA PHE A 134 3.73 3.87 -14.24
C PHE A 134 2.82 4.74 -15.10
N ASP A 135 2.19 4.13 -16.11
CA ASP A 135 1.15 4.79 -16.90
C ASP A 135 -0.11 5.05 -16.04
N GLU A 136 -0.83 6.14 -16.33
CA GLU A 136 -2.10 6.50 -15.68
C GLU A 136 -3.29 5.60 -16.09
#